data_AF-A0AAV9DZC2-F1
#
_entry.id   AF-A0AAV9DZC2-F1
#
_cell.length_a   1.000
_cell.length_b   1.000
_cell.length_c   1.000
_cell.angle_alpha   90.00
_cell.angle_beta   90.00
_cell.angle_gamma   90.00
#
_symmetry.space_group_name_H-M   'P 1'
#
loop_
_entity.id
_entity.type
_entity.pdbx_description
1 polymer ?
#
loop_
_entity_poly.entity_id
_entity_poly.type
_entity_poly.pdbx_seq_one_letter_code
_entity_poly.pdbx_strand_id
1 'polypeptide(L)'
;MAVKRAHLLLSLLLLVLLQCHLQTVFCDDVKVTVKSVTNIASTDDNFVCATLDWWPPQKCNYDQCPWGNTSIINLDLNNTILNKAVSAFNPLRIRIGGTLEDKVLYDVGHAIDNCPDFNTSNGLFGFTNGCLHRQRWDEVTNFMKNNKVLLTFGLNALIGRTKTSNSDLYEGDWDGRNARDLIEYTYLIGYDVESWELGNELCGGGVGARVDAQQYGKDMIMLRAIVDSVYEDSTYKPKVLGPGGFFDKQWFDEFLQSSGPNIVDGVTHHIYNLGPGDAPDLLQKIQDPVYLSEVAQTFKDAQTSVSQYGMWSAPWIGESGGAYNSGGKYVSHTFVDSFWYLDQLGMTSTFDHKPGVTLLLINLSNSTSFNITVENDMNLYPDKMTRFDQMMLQTSGLREEYHLTPNDGNVQSDVVLLNGSPLELTCDGDIPDLVPEIVDGSLPIQMAPSSIAFINIKDFQAPACA
;
A
#
# COMPACT_ATOMS: atom_id res chain seq x y z
N MET A 1 -28.00 -59.41 26.21
CA MET A 1 -26.66 -58.81 26.00
C MET A 1 -26.63 -57.78 24.86
N ALA A 2 -27.33 -58.00 23.74
CA ALA A 2 -27.30 -57.09 22.59
C ALA A 2 -27.80 -55.65 22.87
N VAL A 3 -28.88 -55.49 23.64
CA VAL A 3 -29.46 -54.17 23.95
C VAL A 3 -28.52 -53.28 24.79
N LYS A 4 -27.74 -53.88 25.72
CA LYS A 4 -26.75 -53.14 26.51
C LYS A 4 -25.54 -52.67 25.67
N ARG A 5 -25.15 -53.42 24.63
CA ARG A 5 -24.08 -53.02 23.70
C ARG A 5 -24.53 -51.90 22.76
N ALA A 6 -25.78 -51.91 22.31
CA ALA A 6 -26.34 -50.86 21.46
C ALA A 6 -26.42 -49.51 22.20
N HIS A 7 -26.84 -49.50 23.46
CA HIS A 7 -26.82 -48.27 24.26
C HIS A 7 -25.41 -47.75 24.53
N LEU A 8 -24.44 -48.63 24.77
CA LEU A 8 -23.04 -48.22 24.97
C LEU A 8 -22.43 -47.60 23.69
N LEU A 9 -22.73 -48.16 22.52
CA LEU A 9 -22.29 -47.63 21.22
C LEU A 9 -22.95 -46.29 20.89
N LEU A 10 -24.25 -46.12 21.16
CA LEU A 10 -24.95 -44.86 20.96
C LEU A 10 -24.41 -43.76 21.90
N SER A 11 -24.09 -44.13 23.15
CA SER A 11 -23.49 -43.23 24.14
C SER A 11 -22.09 -42.79 23.73
N LEU A 12 -21.26 -43.71 23.21
CA LEU A 12 -19.94 -43.37 22.67
C LEU A 12 -20.04 -42.48 21.42
N LEU A 13 -20.99 -42.74 20.52
CA LEU A 13 -21.20 -41.92 19.33
C LEU A 13 -21.63 -40.49 19.71
N LEU A 14 -22.52 -40.36 20.70
CA LEU A 14 -22.93 -39.06 21.25
C LEU A 14 -21.78 -38.35 21.96
N LEU A 15 -20.89 -39.05 22.67
CA LEU A 15 -19.69 -38.45 23.26
C LEU A 15 -18.67 -38.00 22.20
N VAL A 16 -18.47 -38.77 21.13
CA VAL A 16 -17.59 -38.41 20.01
C VAL A 16 -18.18 -37.24 19.21
N LEU A 17 -19.49 -37.20 19.02
CA LEU A 17 -20.20 -36.07 18.40
C LEU A 17 -20.21 -34.82 19.31
N LEU A 18 -20.29 -34.96 20.64
CA LEU A 18 -20.12 -33.85 21.59
C LEU A 18 -18.68 -33.33 21.58
N GLN A 19 -17.68 -34.21 21.46
CA GLN A 19 -16.27 -33.84 21.35
C GLN A 19 -15.94 -33.21 19.99
N CYS A 20 -16.71 -33.48 18.94
CA CYS A 20 -16.55 -32.85 17.63
C CYS A 20 -17.09 -31.41 17.55
N HIS A 21 -17.81 -30.94 18.56
CA HIS A 21 -18.39 -29.58 18.59
C HIS A 21 -17.82 -28.66 19.69
N LEU A 22 -16.86 -29.12 20.50
CA LEU A 22 -16.03 -28.21 21.29
C LEU A 22 -14.76 -27.90 20.51
N GLN A 23 -14.84 -26.95 19.58
CA GLN A 23 -13.66 -26.12 19.30
C GLN A 23 -13.40 -25.35 20.60
N THR A 24 -12.41 -25.79 21.37
CA THR A 24 -11.94 -25.04 22.54
C THR A 24 -11.28 -23.78 22.02
N VAL A 25 -12.04 -22.69 21.92
CA VAL A 25 -11.47 -21.35 21.73
C VAL A 25 -10.74 -21.01 23.02
N PHE A 26 -9.42 -20.93 22.94
CA PHE A 26 -8.62 -20.47 24.08
C PHE A 26 -8.81 -18.97 24.21
N CYS A 27 -8.97 -18.47 25.44
CA CYS A 27 -9.05 -17.05 25.72
C CYS A 27 -7.83 -16.66 26.55
N ASP A 28 -7.00 -15.76 26.02
CA ASP A 28 -5.80 -15.25 26.69
C ASP A 28 -5.95 -13.76 27.00
N ASP A 29 -5.33 -13.31 28.10
CA ASP A 29 -5.33 -11.90 28.49
C ASP A 29 -4.03 -11.21 28.04
N VAL A 30 -4.16 -10.08 27.34
CA VAL A 30 -3.04 -9.27 26.85
C VAL A 30 -3.17 -7.85 27.37
N LYS A 31 -2.04 -7.26 27.73
CA LYS A 31 -1.96 -5.87 28.21
C LYS A 31 -1.13 -5.03 27.23
N VAL A 32 -1.75 -3.98 26.70
CA VAL A 32 -1.14 -3.03 25.77
C VAL A 32 -0.89 -1.71 26.50
N THR A 33 0.31 -1.14 26.33
CA THR A 33 0.69 0.13 26.94
C THR A 33 0.98 1.17 25.87
N VAL A 34 0.26 2.29 25.90
CA VAL A 34 0.40 3.41 24.96
C VAL A 34 1.28 4.49 25.59
N LYS A 35 2.41 4.80 24.96
CA LYS A 35 3.30 5.90 25.37
C LYS A 35 2.80 7.20 24.74
N SER A 36 2.04 7.97 25.50
CA SER A 36 1.20 9.05 24.96
C SER A 36 1.83 10.45 24.98
N VAL A 37 3.05 10.56 25.51
CA VAL A 37 3.76 11.84 25.71
C VAL A 37 4.71 12.22 24.58
N THR A 38 5.08 11.30 23.71
CA THR A 38 6.06 11.53 22.64
C THR A 38 5.50 11.06 21.31
N ASN A 39 5.46 11.96 20.32
CA ASN A 39 5.27 11.55 18.95
C ASN A 39 6.56 10.87 18.45
N ILE A 40 6.42 9.73 17.77
CA ILE A 40 7.54 8.98 17.23
C ILE A 40 7.84 9.34 15.77
N ALA A 41 6.89 9.92 15.00
CA ALA A 41 7.16 10.66 13.76
C ALA A 41 5.90 11.29 13.09
N SER A 42 5.88 11.59 11.77
CA SER A 42 4.72 12.17 11.05
C SER A 42 4.43 11.62 9.63
N THR A 43 3.16 11.37 9.27
CA THR A 43 2.64 10.89 7.98
C THR A 43 1.85 11.99 7.27
N ASP A 44 1.79 11.90 5.95
CA ASP A 44 0.98 12.78 5.11
C ASP A 44 -0.52 12.51 5.28
N ASP A 45 -1.38 13.53 5.13
CA ASP A 45 -2.84 13.35 5.16
C ASP A 45 -3.34 12.36 4.07
N ASN A 46 -2.53 12.11 3.02
CA ASN A 46 -2.79 11.16 1.94
C ASN A 46 -1.93 9.89 2.06
N PHE A 47 -1.67 9.45 3.30
CA PHE A 47 -0.84 8.29 3.59
C PHE A 47 -1.32 7.00 2.91
N VAL A 48 -2.65 6.80 2.86
CA VAL A 48 -3.25 5.73 2.05
C VAL A 48 -3.32 6.21 0.60
N CYS A 49 -2.70 5.44 -0.28
CA CYS A 49 -2.61 5.71 -1.72
C CYS A 49 -2.84 4.44 -2.54
N ALA A 50 -3.00 4.60 -3.86
CA ALA A 50 -3.22 3.49 -4.78
C ALA A 50 -2.35 3.63 -6.04
N THR A 51 -2.19 2.53 -6.77
CA THR A 51 -1.50 2.51 -8.07
C THR A 51 -2.45 2.07 -9.19
N LEU A 52 -2.21 2.56 -10.40
CA LEU A 52 -2.84 2.09 -11.64
C LEU A 52 -1.74 1.67 -12.62
N ASP A 53 -1.85 0.44 -13.13
CA ASP A 53 -0.82 -0.18 -13.96
C ASP A 53 -1.11 -0.05 -15.47
N TRP A 54 -0.09 -0.32 -16.26
CA TRP A 54 -0.07 -0.35 -17.71
C TRP A 54 -0.43 -1.71 -18.32
N TRP A 55 -0.37 -2.81 -17.56
CA TRP A 55 -0.53 -4.18 -18.08
C TRP A 55 -1.79 -4.39 -18.95
N PRO A 56 -1.65 -4.75 -20.23
CA PRO A 56 -2.80 -4.99 -21.08
C PRO A 56 -3.43 -6.38 -20.79
N PRO A 57 -4.66 -6.66 -21.26
CA PRO A 57 -5.35 -7.93 -20.99
C PRO A 57 -4.60 -9.20 -21.40
N GLN A 58 -3.62 -9.09 -22.31
CA GLN A 58 -2.77 -10.21 -22.74
C GLN A 58 -1.68 -10.57 -21.71
N LYS A 59 -1.49 -9.77 -20.66
CA LYS A 59 -0.57 -10.10 -19.57
C LYS A 59 -1.15 -11.24 -18.74
N CYS A 60 -0.51 -12.40 -18.83
CA CYS A 60 -0.88 -13.58 -18.08
C CYS A 60 0.30 -14.16 -17.31
N ASN A 61 0.05 -14.58 -16.08
CA ASN A 61 0.97 -15.36 -15.25
C ASN A 61 0.19 -16.53 -14.66
N TYR A 62 0.86 -17.67 -14.48
CA TYR A 62 0.28 -18.79 -13.71
C TYR A 62 -1.11 -19.23 -14.22
N ASP A 63 -1.23 -19.31 -15.56
CA ASP A 63 -2.48 -19.62 -16.28
C ASP A 63 -3.65 -18.68 -15.97
N GLN A 64 -3.37 -17.43 -15.61
CA GLN A 64 -4.35 -16.39 -15.29
C GLN A 64 -4.00 -15.09 -16.00
N CYS A 65 -5.02 -14.35 -16.43
CA CYS A 65 -4.89 -13.04 -17.08
C CYS A 65 -5.78 -12.03 -16.34
N PRO A 66 -5.36 -11.57 -15.14
CA PRO A 66 -6.25 -10.86 -14.22
C PRO A 66 -6.58 -9.42 -14.66
N TRP A 67 -5.80 -8.85 -15.59
CA TRP A 67 -5.86 -7.43 -15.91
C TRP A 67 -7.09 -7.01 -16.72
N GLY A 68 -7.65 -7.85 -17.59
CA GLY A 68 -8.87 -7.50 -18.35
C GLY A 68 -8.87 -6.06 -18.89
N ASN A 69 -9.82 -5.24 -18.42
CA ASN A 69 -9.92 -3.81 -18.72
C ASN A 69 -9.60 -2.92 -17.49
N THR A 70 -8.58 -3.26 -16.71
CA THR A 70 -8.19 -2.50 -15.51
C THR A 70 -6.91 -1.67 -15.68
N SER A 71 -6.25 -1.75 -16.82
CA SER A 71 -5.07 -0.92 -17.12
C SER A 71 -5.46 0.51 -17.40
N ILE A 72 -4.57 1.45 -17.11
CA ILE A 72 -4.77 2.88 -17.38
C ILE A 72 -5.10 3.16 -18.86
N ILE A 73 -4.74 2.27 -19.77
CA ILE A 73 -5.00 2.40 -21.21
C ILE A 73 -6.48 2.17 -21.54
N ASN A 74 -7.16 1.27 -20.83
CA ASN A 74 -8.51 0.79 -21.20
C ASN A 74 -9.52 0.75 -20.05
N LEU A 75 -9.14 1.19 -18.84
CA LEU A 75 -10.03 1.33 -17.69
C LEU A 75 -11.24 2.23 -18.02
N ASP A 76 -12.43 1.79 -17.65
CA ASP A 76 -13.65 2.59 -17.77
C ASP A 76 -13.72 3.68 -16.70
N LEU A 77 -13.23 4.87 -17.06
CA LEU A 77 -13.21 6.04 -16.18
C LEU A 77 -14.61 6.65 -15.93
N ASN A 78 -15.63 6.22 -16.68
CA ASN A 78 -17.02 6.63 -16.46
C ASN A 78 -17.76 5.70 -15.49
N ASN A 79 -17.11 4.63 -15.01
CA ASN A 79 -17.71 3.70 -14.07
C ASN A 79 -18.10 4.42 -12.77
N THR A 80 -19.38 4.38 -12.43
CA THR A 80 -19.93 5.12 -11.28
C THR A 80 -19.40 4.59 -9.95
N ILE A 81 -19.20 3.28 -9.82
CA ILE A 81 -18.67 2.66 -8.60
C ILE A 81 -17.22 3.10 -8.39
N LEU A 82 -16.40 3.10 -9.45
CA LEU A 82 -15.03 3.58 -9.39
C LEU A 82 -14.95 5.05 -8.97
N ASN A 83 -15.79 5.92 -9.56
CA ASN A 83 -15.85 7.34 -9.19
C ASN A 83 -16.22 7.51 -7.70
N LYS A 84 -17.25 6.80 -7.23
CA LYS A 84 -17.65 6.84 -5.81
C LYS A 84 -16.54 6.34 -4.88
N ALA A 85 -15.86 5.25 -5.25
CA ALA A 85 -14.77 4.69 -4.48
C ALA A 85 -13.58 5.65 -4.35
N VAL A 86 -13.13 6.25 -5.45
CA VAL A 86 -12.01 7.21 -5.42
C VAL A 86 -12.40 8.50 -4.69
N SER A 87 -13.60 9.02 -4.96
CA SER A 87 -14.09 10.26 -4.32
C SER A 87 -14.26 10.14 -2.80
N ALA A 88 -14.44 8.94 -2.26
CA ALA A 88 -14.63 8.75 -0.82
C ALA A 88 -13.39 9.05 0.03
N PHE A 89 -12.19 8.98 -0.56
CA PHE A 89 -10.94 9.32 0.12
C PHE A 89 -10.74 10.84 0.27
N ASN A 90 -11.07 11.62 -0.77
CA ASN A 90 -11.06 13.10 -0.81
C ASN A 90 -9.95 13.77 0.04
N PRO A 91 -8.68 13.81 -0.42
CA PRO A 91 -8.14 13.29 -1.68
C PRO A 91 -7.63 11.85 -1.59
N LEU A 92 -7.47 11.17 -2.73
CA LEU A 92 -6.63 9.97 -2.86
C LEU A 92 -5.39 10.31 -3.67
N ARG A 93 -4.20 9.88 -3.22
CA ARG A 93 -3.01 9.87 -4.09
C ARG A 93 -3.04 8.64 -4.98
N ILE A 94 -2.92 8.82 -6.29
CA ILE A 94 -2.84 7.74 -7.26
C ILE A 94 -1.55 7.86 -8.07
N ARG A 95 -0.73 6.82 -8.05
CA ARG A 95 0.41 6.65 -8.96
C ARG A 95 -0.01 5.90 -10.20
N ILE A 96 0.24 6.48 -11.38
CA ILE A 96 0.20 5.74 -12.65
C ILE A 96 1.63 5.31 -12.96
N GLY A 97 1.88 4.01 -12.94
CA GLY A 97 3.22 3.44 -13.12
C GLY A 97 3.19 1.92 -13.21
N GLY A 98 4.35 1.29 -13.11
CA GLY A 98 4.48 -0.18 -13.17
C GLY A 98 5.36 -0.64 -14.31
N THR A 99 5.56 -1.96 -14.43
CA THR A 99 6.63 -2.56 -15.25
C THR A 99 6.68 -2.09 -16.72
N LEU A 100 5.55 -1.83 -17.37
CA LEU A 100 5.55 -1.38 -18.78
C LEU A 100 5.79 0.12 -18.97
N GLU A 101 5.86 0.91 -17.90
CA GLU A 101 6.09 2.36 -17.92
C GLU A 101 7.31 2.73 -18.78
N ASP A 102 8.41 2.00 -18.62
CA ASP A 102 9.66 2.16 -19.37
C ASP A 102 9.60 1.73 -20.84
N LYS A 103 8.41 1.42 -21.33
CA LYS A 103 8.11 1.10 -22.73
C LYS A 103 6.98 1.97 -23.29
N VAL A 104 6.45 2.90 -22.51
CA VAL A 104 5.40 3.84 -22.94
C VAL A 104 6.04 5.01 -23.66
N LEU A 105 5.47 5.37 -24.81
CA LEU A 105 5.69 6.62 -25.53
C LEU A 105 4.50 7.54 -25.31
N TYR A 106 4.70 8.86 -25.37
CA TYR A 106 3.63 9.84 -25.18
C TYR A 106 3.31 10.53 -26.51
N ASP A 107 2.06 10.43 -26.96
CA ASP A 107 1.60 11.01 -28.25
C ASP A 107 1.25 12.49 -28.12
N VAL A 108 2.25 13.27 -27.73
CA VAL A 108 2.13 14.71 -27.50
C VAL A 108 3.42 15.37 -27.99
N GLY A 109 3.29 16.57 -28.54
CA GLY A 109 4.43 17.32 -29.07
C GLY A 109 4.97 16.74 -30.39
N HIS A 110 6.30 16.64 -30.48
CA HIS A 110 7.03 16.34 -31.73
C HIS A 110 8.19 15.36 -31.54
N ALA A 111 8.44 14.89 -30.31
CA ALA A 111 9.55 13.98 -30.03
C ALA A 111 9.32 12.57 -30.62
N ILE A 112 8.07 12.17 -30.86
CA ILE A 112 7.69 10.86 -31.36
C ILE A 112 6.74 11.02 -32.56
N ASP A 113 7.06 10.35 -33.66
CA ASP A 113 6.25 10.37 -34.90
C ASP A 113 5.24 9.21 -35.00
N ASN A 114 5.40 8.17 -34.18
CA ASN A 114 4.57 6.97 -34.22
C ASN A 114 4.18 6.51 -32.81
N CYS A 115 2.89 6.27 -32.61
CA CYS A 115 2.28 5.90 -31.35
C CYS A 115 1.58 4.53 -31.47
N PRO A 116 2.32 3.41 -31.34
CA PRO A 116 1.73 2.08 -31.44
C PRO A 116 1.08 1.65 -30.12
N ASP A 117 0.04 0.84 -30.22
CA ASP A 117 -0.53 0.15 -29.05
C ASP A 117 0.37 -1.02 -28.61
N PHE A 118 0.32 -1.36 -27.31
CA PHE A 118 1.02 -2.53 -26.79
C PHE A 118 0.55 -3.81 -27.48
N ASN A 119 1.52 -4.59 -27.95
CA ASN A 119 1.32 -5.93 -28.50
C ASN A 119 2.33 -6.90 -27.91
N THR A 120 1.98 -8.18 -27.85
CA THR A 120 2.89 -9.25 -27.41
C THR A 120 4.07 -9.38 -28.36
N SER A 121 5.26 -9.64 -27.82
CA SER A 121 6.48 -9.84 -28.60
C SER A 121 7.56 -10.54 -27.78
N ASN A 122 8.75 -10.73 -28.35
CA ASN A 122 9.93 -11.20 -27.63
C ASN A 122 10.76 -10.06 -27.00
N GLY A 123 10.21 -8.84 -26.95
CA GLY A 123 10.86 -7.68 -26.34
C GLY A 123 10.89 -7.75 -24.81
N LEU A 124 11.43 -6.69 -24.19
CA LEU A 124 11.42 -6.53 -22.73
C LEU A 124 10.01 -6.75 -22.17
N PHE A 125 9.91 -7.64 -21.17
CA PHE A 125 8.68 -8.11 -20.53
C PHE A 125 7.66 -8.84 -21.42
N GLY A 126 8.04 -9.23 -22.63
CA GLY A 126 7.15 -9.91 -23.57
C GLY A 126 6.24 -8.97 -24.37
N PHE A 127 6.55 -7.67 -24.40
CA PHE A 127 5.74 -6.66 -25.09
C PHE A 127 6.59 -5.75 -25.98
N THR A 128 5.95 -5.23 -27.02
CA THR A 128 6.45 -4.11 -27.83
C THR A 128 6.43 -2.82 -27.01
N ASN A 129 6.95 -1.73 -27.56
CA ASN A 129 6.64 -0.41 -27.02
C ASN A 129 5.14 -0.14 -27.21
N GLY A 130 4.56 0.53 -26.24
CA GLY A 130 3.17 1.01 -26.30
C GLY A 130 3.15 2.51 -26.22
N CYS A 131 1.96 3.08 -26.27
CA CYS A 131 1.81 4.52 -26.31
C CYS A 131 0.59 5.00 -25.54
N LEU A 132 0.76 6.07 -24.80
CA LEU A 132 -0.32 6.85 -24.21
C LEU A 132 -0.75 7.90 -25.23
N HIS A 133 -1.88 7.63 -25.89
CA HIS A 133 -2.50 8.57 -26.82
C HIS A 133 -2.96 9.82 -26.08
N ARG A 134 -2.82 11.00 -26.72
CA ARG A 134 -3.22 12.29 -26.15
C ARG A 134 -4.64 12.29 -25.59
N GLN A 135 -5.61 11.78 -26.35
CA GLN A 135 -7.00 11.73 -25.92
C GLN A 135 -7.15 10.90 -24.63
N ARG A 136 -6.42 9.80 -24.51
CA ARG A 136 -6.48 8.98 -23.29
C ARG A 136 -5.88 9.71 -22.10
N TRP A 137 -4.80 10.47 -22.30
CA TRP A 137 -4.25 11.33 -21.26
C TRP A 137 -5.25 12.40 -20.79
N ASP A 138 -5.97 13.02 -21.73
CA ASP A 138 -7.04 13.97 -21.41
C ASP A 138 -8.16 13.29 -20.59
N GLU A 139 -8.60 12.08 -20.95
CA GLU A 139 -9.61 11.33 -20.18
C GLU A 139 -9.14 11.02 -18.75
N VAL A 140 -7.91 10.52 -18.61
CA VAL A 140 -7.30 10.15 -17.33
C VAL A 140 -7.18 11.36 -16.42
N THR A 141 -6.58 12.44 -16.90
CA THR A 141 -6.37 13.66 -16.10
C THR A 141 -7.69 14.33 -15.71
N ASN A 142 -8.70 14.32 -16.59
CA ASN A 142 -10.04 14.80 -16.24
C ASN A 142 -10.70 13.93 -15.16
N PHE A 143 -10.57 12.60 -15.23
CA PHE A 143 -11.04 11.71 -14.17
C PHE A 143 -10.37 12.02 -12.83
N MET A 144 -9.04 12.18 -12.83
CA MET A 144 -8.27 12.52 -11.62
C MET A 144 -8.73 13.85 -11.03
N LYS A 145 -8.86 14.89 -11.87
CA LYS A 145 -9.32 16.21 -11.46
C LYS A 145 -10.74 16.19 -10.88
N ASN A 146 -11.66 15.49 -11.54
CA ASN A 146 -13.06 15.39 -11.09
C ASN A 146 -13.19 14.70 -9.73
N ASN A 147 -12.30 13.75 -9.43
CA ASN A 147 -12.25 13.03 -8.16
C ASN A 147 -11.25 13.63 -7.16
N LYS A 148 -10.68 14.82 -7.46
CA LYS A 148 -9.67 15.51 -6.65
C LYS A 148 -8.47 14.62 -6.27
N VAL A 149 -8.04 13.78 -7.19
CA VAL A 149 -6.88 12.91 -7.00
C VAL A 149 -5.59 13.73 -7.02
N LEU A 150 -4.67 13.37 -6.12
CA LEU A 150 -3.28 13.81 -6.19
C LEU A 150 -2.53 12.85 -7.11
N LEU A 151 -2.30 13.27 -8.36
CA LEU A 151 -1.75 12.40 -9.39
C LEU A 151 -0.21 12.37 -9.35
N THR A 152 0.36 11.18 -9.20
CA THR A 152 1.77 10.88 -9.52
C THR A 152 1.83 10.14 -10.85
N PHE A 153 2.67 10.59 -11.79
CA PHE A 153 2.83 9.91 -13.08
C PHE A 153 4.28 9.49 -13.31
N GLY A 154 4.49 8.21 -13.58
CA GLY A 154 5.78 7.64 -13.90
C GLY A 154 6.16 7.80 -15.38
N LEU A 155 7.38 8.30 -15.60
CA LEU A 155 7.94 8.63 -16.91
C LEU A 155 8.88 7.53 -17.39
N ASN A 156 8.85 7.22 -18.69
CA ASN A 156 9.75 6.24 -19.30
C ASN A 156 11.23 6.66 -19.17
N ALA A 157 12.02 5.89 -18.42
CA ALA A 157 13.43 6.16 -18.15
C ALA A 157 14.40 5.41 -19.06
N LEU A 158 13.92 4.52 -19.94
CA LEU A 158 14.74 3.75 -20.88
C LEU A 158 14.87 4.38 -22.27
N ILE A 159 14.07 5.40 -22.59
CA ILE A 159 14.15 6.09 -23.89
C ILE A 159 15.56 6.70 -24.12
N GLY A 160 16.10 6.48 -25.31
CA GLY A 160 17.45 6.94 -25.71
C GLY A 160 18.60 6.00 -25.34
N ARG A 161 18.37 5.00 -24.48
CA ARG A 161 19.43 4.09 -24.00
C ARG A 161 19.60 2.85 -24.88
N THR A 162 20.76 2.21 -24.72
CA THR A 162 21.06 0.93 -25.38
C THR A 162 21.28 -0.16 -24.34
N LYS A 163 20.63 -1.30 -24.52
CA LYS A 163 20.85 -2.49 -23.69
C LYS A 163 22.23 -3.09 -23.97
N THR A 164 23.03 -3.29 -22.93
CA THR A 164 24.33 -3.96 -23.04
C THR A 164 24.12 -5.45 -23.38
N SER A 165 24.94 -5.99 -24.29
CA SER A 165 24.85 -7.41 -24.69
C SER A 165 25.01 -8.34 -23.48
N ASN A 166 24.12 -9.34 -23.36
CA ASN A 166 24.14 -10.36 -22.30
C ASN A 166 24.01 -9.81 -20.85
N SER A 167 23.42 -8.64 -20.67
CA SER A 167 23.11 -8.07 -19.36
C SER A 167 21.74 -7.38 -19.40
N ASP A 168 21.15 -7.12 -18.24
CA ASP A 168 19.98 -6.26 -18.10
C ASP A 168 20.32 -4.77 -17.94
N LEU A 169 21.62 -4.43 -17.98
CA LEU A 169 22.09 -3.05 -17.95
C LEU A 169 21.71 -2.28 -19.22
N TYR A 170 21.19 -1.07 -19.04
CA TYR A 170 21.00 -0.08 -20.08
C TYR A 170 21.96 1.09 -19.87
N GLU A 171 22.75 1.39 -20.91
CA GLU A 171 23.77 2.43 -20.89
C GLU A 171 23.38 3.59 -21.82
N GLY A 172 23.97 4.76 -21.56
CA GLY A 172 23.68 6.00 -22.27
C GLY A 172 22.80 6.96 -21.46
N ASP A 173 22.79 8.22 -21.89
CA ASP A 173 21.99 9.26 -21.27
C ASP A 173 20.49 9.07 -21.57
N TRP A 174 19.65 9.45 -20.61
CA TRP A 174 18.20 9.46 -20.81
C TRP A 174 17.78 10.56 -21.80
N ASP A 175 16.94 10.22 -22.77
CA ASP A 175 16.36 11.18 -23.71
C ASP A 175 15.03 11.75 -23.21
N GLY A 176 15.11 12.79 -22.38
CA GLY A 176 13.93 13.41 -21.76
C GLY A 176 13.01 14.22 -22.70
N ARG A 177 13.21 14.22 -24.03
CA ARG A 177 12.39 15.03 -24.95
C ARG A 177 10.92 14.62 -24.97
N ASN A 178 10.62 13.31 -25.02
CA ASN A 178 9.22 12.86 -25.03
C ASN A 178 8.53 13.10 -23.68
N ALA A 179 9.25 12.96 -22.57
CA ALA A 179 8.75 13.33 -21.25
C ALA A 179 8.48 14.84 -21.15
N ARG A 180 9.38 15.68 -21.66
CA ARG A 180 9.19 17.13 -21.73
C ARG A 180 7.94 17.50 -22.51
N ASP A 181 7.70 16.91 -23.67
CA ASP A 181 6.49 17.16 -24.47
C ASP A 181 5.21 16.86 -23.67
N LEU A 182 5.20 15.78 -22.88
CA LEU A 182 4.07 15.45 -22.00
C LEU A 182 3.90 16.44 -20.85
N ILE A 183 4.99 16.81 -20.18
CA ILE A 183 4.97 17.75 -19.06
C ILE A 183 4.50 19.13 -19.55
N GLU A 184 5.01 19.61 -20.69
CA GLU A 184 4.59 20.87 -21.31
C GLU A 184 3.12 20.83 -21.73
N TYR A 185 2.68 19.76 -22.40
CA TYR A 185 1.28 19.60 -22.78
C TYR A 185 0.36 19.65 -21.54
N THR A 186 0.71 18.90 -20.50
CA THR A 186 -0.06 18.83 -19.25
C THR A 186 -0.17 20.20 -18.58
N TYR A 187 0.93 20.94 -18.50
CA TYR A 187 0.96 22.30 -17.97
C TYR A 187 0.09 23.27 -18.80
N LEU A 188 0.23 23.26 -20.13
CA LEU A 188 -0.47 24.17 -21.04
C LEU A 188 -2.00 23.98 -21.04
N ILE A 189 -2.47 22.75 -20.86
CA ILE A 189 -3.91 22.46 -20.75
C ILE A 189 -4.46 22.81 -19.36
N GLY A 190 -3.60 22.95 -18.35
CA GLY A 190 -4.00 23.22 -16.96
C GLY A 190 -4.50 21.97 -16.25
N TYR A 191 -3.87 20.82 -16.52
CA TYR A 191 -4.04 19.61 -15.74
C TYR A 191 -3.12 19.62 -14.52
N ASP A 192 -3.63 19.09 -13.41
CA ASP A 192 -2.91 19.03 -12.15
C ASP A 192 -2.19 17.69 -12.03
N VAL A 193 -0.86 17.72 -12.04
CA VAL A 193 0.00 16.58 -11.67
C VAL A 193 0.77 16.96 -10.42
N GLU A 194 0.60 16.18 -9.36
CA GLU A 194 1.25 16.42 -8.07
C GLU A 194 2.74 16.12 -8.18
N SER A 195 3.10 15.03 -8.85
CA SER A 195 4.48 14.62 -9.01
C SER A 195 4.77 13.80 -10.27
N TRP A 196 6.02 13.89 -10.72
CA TRP A 196 6.59 13.09 -11.80
C TRP A 196 7.62 12.12 -11.21
N GLU A 197 7.49 10.84 -11.53
CA GLU A 197 8.46 9.80 -11.21
C GLU A 197 9.22 9.37 -12.47
N LEU A 198 10.42 8.80 -12.35
CA LEU A 198 11.25 8.42 -13.51
C LEU A 198 11.51 6.92 -13.59
N GLY A 199 10.65 6.15 -14.25
CA GLY A 199 10.89 4.74 -14.54
C GLY A 199 10.53 3.84 -13.38
N ASN A 200 10.56 2.54 -13.65
CA ASN A 200 10.04 1.53 -12.76
C ASN A 200 11.00 0.34 -12.62
N GLU A 201 11.47 0.10 -11.40
CA GLU A 201 12.30 -1.05 -11.00
C GLU A 201 13.61 -1.16 -11.79
N LEU A 202 14.22 -0.02 -12.12
CA LEU A 202 15.53 0.06 -12.78
C LEU A 202 16.70 0.12 -11.79
N CYS A 203 16.43 0.25 -10.49
CA CYS A 203 17.44 0.35 -9.45
C CYS A 203 17.94 -1.02 -8.95
N GLY A 204 19.12 -1.01 -8.32
CA GLY A 204 19.74 -2.22 -7.75
C GLY A 204 19.97 -3.31 -8.80
N GLY A 205 19.42 -4.50 -8.57
CA GLY A 205 19.46 -5.61 -9.52
C GLY A 205 18.58 -5.42 -10.77
N GLY A 206 17.59 -4.52 -10.68
CA GLY A 206 16.57 -4.30 -11.68
C GLY A 206 15.62 -5.47 -11.90
N VAL A 207 14.51 -5.21 -12.59
CA VAL A 207 13.56 -6.24 -13.04
C VAL A 207 13.58 -6.26 -14.57
N GLY A 208 14.37 -7.14 -15.18
CA GLY A 208 14.53 -7.27 -16.64
C GLY A 208 15.29 -6.11 -17.33
N ALA A 209 15.40 -4.96 -16.67
CA ALA A 209 16.19 -3.80 -17.04
C ALA A 209 16.76 -3.13 -15.78
N ARG A 210 17.96 -2.57 -15.88
CA ARG A 210 18.58 -1.76 -14.81
C ARG A 210 19.41 -0.61 -15.36
N VAL A 211 19.54 0.44 -14.56
CA VAL A 211 20.41 1.60 -14.80
C VAL A 211 21.32 1.78 -13.57
N ASP A 212 22.61 2.05 -13.79
CA ASP A 212 23.55 2.27 -12.69
C ASP A 212 23.22 3.56 -11.92
N ALA A 213 23.39 3.53 -10.60
CA ALA A 213 22.96 4.59 -9.68
C ALA A 213 23.51 5.98 -10.04
N GLN A 214 24.78 6.07 -10.44
CA GLN A 214 25.39 7.35 -10.84
C GLN A 214 24.74 7.94 -12.08
N GLN A 215 24.44 7.10 -13.07
CA GLN A 215 23.79 7.58 -14.30
C GLN A 215 22.35 7.99 -13.98
N TYR A 216 21.63 7.15 -13.26
CA TYR A 216 20.25 7.45 -12.84
C TYR A 216 20.18 8.77 -12.04
N GLY A 217 21.16 9.06 -11.18
CA GLY A 217 21.28 10.34 -10.48
C GLY A 217 21.39 11.55 -11.43
N LYS A 218 22.14 11.44 -12.54
CA LYS A 218 22.22 12.49 -13.58
C LYS A 218 20.89 12.64 -14.32
N ASP A 219 20.21 11.53 -14.57
CA ASP A 219 18.93 11.54 -15.27
C ASP A 219 17.85 12.24 -14.43
N MET A 220 17.88 12.08 -13.10
CA MET A 220 17.03 12.84 -12.17
C MET A 220 17.32 14.34 -12.16
N ILE A 221 18.60 14.75 -12.28
CA ILE A 221 18.97 16.18 -12.44
C ILE A 221 18.35 16.74 -13.72
N MET A 222 18.37 15.96 -14.81
CA MET A 222 17.74 16.35 -16.07
C MET A 222 16.21 16.48 -15.94
N LEU A 223 15.55 15.52 -15.28
CA LEU A 223 14.10 15.60 -15.03
C LEU A 223 13.74 16.84 -14.20
N ARG A 224 14.48 17.11 -13.11
CA ARG A 224 14.31 18.33 -12.32
C ARG A 224 14.42 19.58 -13.18
N ALA A 225 15.45 19.67 -14.02
CA ALA A 225 15.65 20.82 -14.90
C ALA A 225 14.49 21.00 -15.91
N ILE A 226 13.93 19.91 -16.43
CA ILE A 226 12.72 19.96 -17.28
C ILE A 226 11.55 20.53 -16.50
N VAL A 227 11.23 19.97 -15.31
CA VAL A 227 10.12 20.44 -14.48
C VAL A 227 10.30 21.91 -14.11
N ASP A 228 11.49 22.31 -13.67
CA ASP A 228 11.76 23.71 -13.31
C ASP A 228 11.61 24.67 -14.47
N SER A 229 12.00 24.26 -15.68
CA SER A 229 11.87 25.07 -16.89
C SER A 229 10.42 25.20 -17.35
N VAL A 230 9.62 24.12 -17.29
CA VAL A 230 8.22 24.16 -17.74
C VAL A 230 7.37 24.99 -16.77
N TYR A 231 7.64 24.88 -15.47
CA TYR A 231 6.89 25.56 -14.41
C TYR A 231 7.58 26.83 -13.89
N GLU A 232 8.43 27.49 -14.69
CA GLU A 232 9.19 28.68 -14.27
C GLU A 232 8.26 29.82 -13.81
N ASP A 233 7.16 30.05 -14.54
CA ASP A 233 6.17 31.09 -14.26
C ASP A 233 5.03 30.63 -13.33
N SER A 234 5.09 29.39 -12.84
CA SER A 234 4.04 28.81 -12.00
C SER A 234 4.32 29.04 -10.51
N THR A 235 3.27 29.33 -9.74
CA THR A 235 3.34 29.37 -8.27
C THR A 235 3.43 27.97 -7.63
N TYR A 236 3.09 26.93 -8.41
CA TYR A 236 3.15 25.54 -8.00
C TYR A 236 4.09 24.77 -8.92
N LYS A 237 4.98 23.97 -8.33
CA LYS A 237 5.88 23.09 -9.07
C LYS A 237 5.64 21.64 -8.66
N PRO A 238 5.37 20.72 -9.60
CA PRO A 238 5.25 19.30 -9.28
C PRO A 238 6.51 18.75 -8.63
N LYS A 239 6.33 17.77 -7.75
CA LYS A 239 7.46 17.06 -7.15
C LYS A 239 8.14 16.13 -8.15
N VAL A 240 9.40 15.80 -7.90
CA VAL A 240 10.18 14.81 -8.65
C VAL A 240 10.51 13.64 -7.73
N LEU A 241 10.06 12.44 -8.09
CA LEU A 241 10.17 11.22 -7.29
C LEU A 241 11.03 10.15 -7.97
N GLY A 242 11.62 9.24 -7.20
CA GLY A 242 12.34 8.09 -7.70
C GLY A 242 13.15 7.38 -6.60
N PRO A 243 13.74 6.21 -6.86
CA PRO A 243 13.87 5.58 -8.17
C PRO A 243 12.74 4.58 -8.55
N GLY A 244 11.72 4.40 -7.72
CA GLY A 244 10.57 3.55 -8.05
C GLY A 244 10.94 2.07 -8.19
N GLY A 245 11.69 1.49 -7.25
CA GLY A 245 12.03 0.07 -7.29
C GLY A 245 12.47 -0.53 -5.96
N PHE A 246 12.94 -1.78 -5.95
CA PHE A 246 13.35 -2.46 -4.71
C PHE A 246 14.56 -1.80 -4.06
N PHE A 247 14.48 -1.62 -2.74
CA PHE A 247 15.55 -0.98 -1.97
C PHE A 247 16.83 -1.83 -1.98
N ASP A 248 17.89 -1.27 -2.56
CA ASP A 248 19.27 -1.76 -2.44
C ASP A 248 20.12 -0.66 -1.81
N LYS A 249 20.68 -0.92 -0.63
CA LYS A 249 21.32 0.14 0.16
C LYS A 249 22.46 0.83 -0.59
N GLN A 250 23.32 0.05 -1.26
CA GLN A 250 24.48 0.61 -1.94
C GLN A 250 24.05 1.47 -3.13
N TRP A 251 23.10 0.97 -3.92
CA TRP A 251 22.56 1.68 -5.07
C TRP A 251 21.85 2.97 -4.65
N PHE A 252 21.01 2.93 -3.61
CA PHE A 252 20.29 4.11 -3.11
C PHE A 252 21.23 5.16 -2.52
N ASP A 253 22.23 4.73 -1.74
CA ASP A 253 23.24 5.65 -1.20
C ASP A 253 24.01 6.35 -2.33
N GLU A 254 24.43 5.61 -3.36
CA GLU A 254 25.15 6.16 -4.51
C GLU A 254 24.27 7.08 -5.38
N PHE A 255 22.99 6.69 -5.57
CA PHE A 255 21.99 7.49 -6.27
C PHE A 255 21.75 8.85 -5.61
N LEU A 256 21.55 8.87 -4.30
CA LEU A 256 21.31 10.10 -3.54
C LEU A 256 22.54 11.00 -3.55
N GLN A 257 23.74 10.42 -3.42
CA GLN A 257 25.00 11.17 -3.56
C GLN A 257 25.20 11.74 -4.96
N SER A 258 24.79 11.01 -6.00
CA SER A 258 24.99 11.40 -7.40
C SER A 258 23.97 12.43 -7.89
N SER A 259 22.71 12.33 -7.45
CA SER A 259 21.66 13.31 -7.75
C SER A 259 21.89 14.61 -6.97
N GLY A 260 22.23 14.52 -5.69
CA GLY A 260 22.53 15.68 -4.86
C GLY A 260 21.30 16.43 -4.35
N PRO A 261 21.52 17.54 -3.63
CA PRO A 261 20.50 18.20 -2.81
C PRO A 261 19.33 18.78 -3.62
N ASN A 262 18.12 18.56 -3.13
CA ASN A 262 16.85 19.09 -3.64
C ASN A 262 16.49 18.66 -5.07
N ILE A 263 17.13 17.60 -5.59
CA ILE A 263 16.76 17.04 -6.90
C ILE A 263 15.54 16.13 -6.77
N VAL A 264 15.57 15.23 -5.80
CA VAL A 264 14.51 14.24 -5.54
C VAL A 264 13.73 14.65 -4.30
N ASP A 265 12.43 14.90 -4.44
CA ASP A 265 11.54 15.32 -3.34
C ASP A 265 11.07 14.14 -2.49
N GLY A 266 10.87 12.97 -3.10
CA GLY A 266 10.51 11.73 -2.41
C GLY A 266 11.30 10.54 -2.96
N VAL A 267 11.92 9.79 -2.05
CA VAL A 267 12.73 8.62 -2.39
C VAL A 267 11.84 7.38 -2.39
N THR A 268 11.34 7.00 -3.56
CA THR A 268 10.36 5.92 -3.71
C THR A 268 11.02 4.55 -3.77
N HIS A 269 10.47 3.58 -3.04
CA HIS A 269 10.84 2.17 -3.17
C HIS A 269 9.62 1.24 -3.14
N HIS A 270 9.81 0.02 -3.63
CA HIS A 270 8.75 -0.98 -3.80
C HIS A 270 8.82 -2.07 -2.72
N ILE A 271 7.67 -2.66 -2.39
CA ILE A 271 7.56 -3.74 -1.39
C ILE A 271 6.66 -4.87 -1.89
N TYR A 272 7.25 -6.06 -2.00
CA TYR A 272 6.57 -7.35 -2.23
C TYR A 272 7.21 -8.45 -1.40
N ASN A 273 6.86 -8.53 -0.11
CA ASN A 273 7.56 -9.37 0.86
C ASN A 273 6.98 -10.78 1.05
N LEU A 274 5.89 -11.17 0.38
CA LEU A 274 5.35 -12.54 0.45
C LEU A 274 5.85 -13.49 -0.66
N GLY A 275 6.45 -12.93 -1.72
CA GLY A 275 6.97 -13.69 -2.86
C GLY A 275 6.03 -13.69 -4.08
N PRO A 276 6.15 -14.67 -4.98
CA PRO A 276 5.36 -14.71 -6.21
C PRO A 276 3.89 -15.09 -5.94
N GLY A 277 2.97 -14.62 -6.79
CA GLY A 277 1.54 -14.94 -6.69
C GLY A 277 1.18 -16.43 -6.76
N ASP A 278 2.03 -17.29 -7.34
CA ASP A 278 1.82 -18.75 -7.39
C ASP A 278 2.51 -19.51 -6.25
N ALA A 279 3.11 -18.82 -5.28
CA ALA A 279 3.77 -19.46 -4.16
C ALA A 279 2.79 -20.36 -3.38
N PRO A 280 3.09 -21.66 -3.21
CA PRO A 280 2.17 -22.60 -2.56
C PRO A 280 2.02 -22.33 -1.05
N ASP A 281 2.94 -21.58 -0.47
CA ASP A 281 3.01 -21.22 0.95
C ASP A 281 2.52 -19.79 1.23
N LEU A 282 1.94 -19.09 0.24
CA LEU A 282 1.51 -17.70 0.36
C LEU A 282 0.54 -17.49 1.54
N LEU A 283 -0.44 -18.37 1.69
CA LEU A 283 -1.42 -18.35 2.78
C LEU A 283 -0.77 -18.58 4.16
N GLN A 284 0.35 -19.30 4.21
CA GLN A 284 1.06 -19.58 5.48
C GLN A 284 1.90 -18.36 5.88
N LYS A 285 2.65 -17.82 4.92
CA LYS A 285 3.49 -16.62 5.11
C LYS A 285 2.70 -15.41 5.59
N ILE A 286 1.52 -15.18 5.02
CA ILE A 286 0.70 -14.01 5.36
C ILE A 286 0.10 -14.07 6.77
N GLN A 287 0.08 -15.26 7.39
CA GLN A 287 -0.38 -15.47 8.77
C GLN A 287 0.79 -15.68 9.74
N ASP A 288 2.04 -15.60 9.27
CA ASP A 288 3.23 -15.74 10.10
C ASP A 288 3.73 -14.35 10.54
N PRO A 289 3.54 -13.95 11.82
CA PRO A 289 3.96 -12.63 12.29
C PRO A 289 5.48 -12.42 12.23
N VAL A 290 6.26 -13.50 12.36
CA VAL A 290 7.73 -13.39 12.27
C VAL A 290 8.12 -13.04 10.85
N TYR A 291 7.53 -13.73 9.88
CA TYR A 291 7.76 -13.48 8.46
C TYR A 291 7.32 -12.06 8.04
N LEU A 292 6.13 -11.62 8.47
CA LEU A 292 5.64 -10.28 8.17
C LEU A 292 6.56 -9.17 8.72
N SER A 293 7.16 -9.40 9.90
CA SER A 293 8.04 -8.43 10.56
C SER A 293 9.42 -8.27 9.89
N GLU A 294 9.84 -9.19 9.02
CA GLU A 294 11.20 -9.16 8.42
C GLU A 294 11.45 -7.89 7.59
N VAL A 295 10.41 -7.35 6.95
CA VAL A 295 10.49 -6.15 6.09
C VAL A 295 10.75 -4.86 6.88
N ALA A 296 10.54 -4.85 8.20
CA ALA A 296 10.81 -3.69 9.05
C ALA A 296 12.27 -3.20 8.93
N GLN A 297 13.21 -4.12 8.71
CA GLN A 297 14.61 -3.77 8.51
C GLN A 297 14.82 -2.97 7.20
N THR A 298 14.10 -3.30 6.13
CA THR A 298 14.13 -2.55 4.88
C THR A 298 13.66 -1.11 5.06
N PHE A 299 12.55 -0.89 5.79
CA PHE A 299 12.06 0.47 6.09
C PHE A 299 13.09 1.27 6.90
N LYS A 300 13.70 0.63 7.89
CA LYS A 300 14.74 1.25 8.72
C LYS A 300 15.98 1.62 7.91
N ASP A 301 16.42 0.75 7.01
CA ASP A 301 17.59 1.00 6.17
C ASP A 301 17.31 2.10 5.13
N ALA A 302 16.12 2.12 4.52
CA ALA A 302 15.68 3.20 3.63
C ALA A 302 15.66 4.55 4.36
N GLN A 303 15.04 4.62 5.55
CA GLN A 303 15.06 5.82 6.38
C GLN A 303 16.49 6.24 6.73
N THR A 304 17.39 5.30 7.03
CA THR A 304 18.79 5.59 7.35
C THR A 304 19.52 6.18 6.16
N SER A 305 19.40 5.59 4.97
CA SER A 305 20.00 6.09 3.73
C SER A 305 19.49 7.50 3.38
N VAL A 306 18.18 7.74 3.45
CA VAL A 306 17.60 9.06 3.20
C VAL A 306 18.07 10.08 4.24
N SER A 307 18.10 9.73 5.53
CA SER A 307 18.57 10.63 6.59
C SER A 307 20.04 11.02 6.42
N GLN A 308 20.86 10.12 5.83
CA GLN A 308 22.30 10.35 5.64
C GLN A 308 22.62 11.11 4.35
N TYR A 309 21.97 10.76 3.24
CA TYR A 309 22.34 11.25 1.91
C TYR A 309 21.26 12.08 1.21
N GLY A 310 20.04 12.15 1.77
CA GLY A 310 18.88 12.80 1.16
C GLY A 310 18.05 13.59 2.17
N MET A 311 18.68 14.34 3.08
CA MET A 311 18.02 15.03 4.20
C MET A 311 16.92 16.04 3.83
N TRP A 312 16.80 16.39 2.55
CA TRP A 312 15.74 17.24 1.97
C TRP A 312 14.49 16.44 1.54
N SER A 313 14.55 15.12 1.62
CA SER A 313 13.55 14.19 1.12
C SER A 313 13.10 13.21 2.22
N ALA A 314 12.16 12.33 1.89
CA ALA A 314 11.65 11.27 2.76
C ALA A 314 11.51 9.96 1.97
N PRO A 315 11.66 8.79 2.62
CA PRO A 315 11.39 7.50 1.99
C PRO A 315 9.88 7.32 1.78
N TRP A 316 9.48 6.92 0.57
CA TRP A 316 8.10 6.71 0.17
C TRP A 316 7.92 5.29 -0.34
N ILE A 317 6.77 4.68 -0.06
CA ILE A 317 6.38 3.44 -0.72
C ILE A 317 5.64 3.81 -2.00
N GLY A 318 6.31 3.70 -3.15
CA GLY A 318 5.76 4.08 -4.46
C GLY A 318 4.86 2.99 -5.06
N GLU A 319 5.12 1.74 -4.72
CA GLU A 319 4.35 0.58 -5.17
C GLU A 319 4.46 -0.53 -4.13
N SER A 320 3.35 -1.19 -3.82
CA SER A 320 3.38 -2.33 -2.90
C SER A 320 2.24 -3.30 -3.15
N GLY A 321 2.51 -4.56 -2.88
CA GLY A 321 1.54 -5.65 -2.79
C GLY A 321 2.11 -6.77 -1.93
N GLY A 322 1.28 -7.65 -1.37
CA GLY A 322 1.80 -8.80 -0.62
C GLY A 322 2.66 -9.69 -1.51
N ALA A 323 2.09 -10.11 -2.63
CA ALA A 323 2.75 -10.97 -3.62
C ALA A 323 2.90 -10.28 -4.98
N TYR A 324 4.09 -10.41 -5.59
CA TYR A 324 4.35 -9.89 -6.93
C TYR A 324 3.72 -10.78 -8.01
N ASN A 325 3.79 -10.35 -9.28
CA ASN A 325 3.14 -11.00 -10.42
C ASN A 325 1.61 -11.03 -10.35
N SER A 326 0.99 -9.91 -9.94
CA SER A 326 -0.47 -9.69 -9.87
C SER A 326 -1.17 -10.38 -8.68
N GLY A 327 -0.42 -10.74 -7.64
CA GLY A 327 -0.98 -11.34 -6.42
C GLY A 327 -1.38 -12.81 -6.57
N GLY A 328 -1.78 -13.40 -5.44
CA GLY A 328 -2.19 -14.80 -5.37
C GLY A 328 -3.67 -15.01 -5.64
N LYS A 329 -3.99 -15.94 -6.56
CA LYS A 329 -5.36 -16.23 -7.04
C LYS A 329 -6.40 -16.42 -5.94
N TYR A 330 -6.00 -17.00 -4.80
CA TYR A 330 -6.91 -17.34 -3.70
C TYR A 330 -6.56 -16.62 -2.39
N VAL A 331 -5.67 -15.63 -2.44
CA VAL A 331 -5.14 -14.95 -1.25
C VAL A 331 -5.30 -13.45 -1.38
N SER A 332 -4.73 -12.84 -2.43
CA SER A 332 -4.54 -11.38 -2.50
C SER A 332 -5.80 -10.54 -2.77
N HIS A 333 -6.97 -11.17 -2.89
CA HIS A 333 -8.27 -10.49 -3.05
C HIS A 333 -9.25 -10.89 -1.94
N THR A 334 -8.75 -11.51 -0.87
CA THR A 334 -9.55 -12.09 0.22
C THR A 334 -9.17 -11.46 1.55
N PHE A 335 -9.99 -11.68 2.58
CA PHE A 335 -9.82 -11.10 3.91
C PHE A 335 -8.39 -11.27 4.46
N VAL A 336 -7.77 -12.42 4.26
CA VAL A 336 -6.42 -12.73 4.76
C VAL A 336 -5.36 -11.75 4.27
N ASP A 337 -5.53 -11.12 3.10
CA ASP A 337 -4.59 -10.12 2.57
C ASP A 337 -4.55 -8.86 3.43
N SER A 338 -5.65 -8.56 4.12
CA SER A 338 -5.76 -7.43 5.06
C SER A 338 -4.76 -7.53 6.22
N PHE A 339 -4.35 -8.75 6.60
CA PHE A 339 -3.32 -8.94 7.64
C PHE A 339 -1.99 -8.36 7.20
N TRP A 340 -1.54 -8.69 5.99
CA TRP A 340 -0.33 -8.09 5.43
C TRP A 340 -0.53 -6.58 5.23
N TYR A 341 -1.62 -6.17 4.58
CA TYR A 341 -1.83 -4.77 4.22
C TYR A 341 -1.80 -3.85 5.45
N LEU A 342 -2.53 -4.21 6.51
CA LEU A 342 -2.62 -3.39 7.72
C LEU A 342 -1.37 -3.51 8.61
N ASP A 343 -0.65 -4.62 8.57
CA ASP A 343 0.66 -4.74 9.23
C ASP A 343 1.72 -3.85 8.56
N GLN A 344 1.78 -3.84 7.21
CA GLN A 344 2.65 -2.92 6.45
C GLN A 344 2.26 -1.45 6.69
N LEU A 345 0.97 -1.15 6.64
CA LEU A 345 0.44 0.19 6.92
C LEU A 345 0.82 0.61 8.35
N GLY A 346 0.65 -0.29 9.33
CA GLY A 346 1.06 -0.09 10.71
C GLY A 346 2.54 0.24 10.86
N MET A 347 3.43 -0.59 10.29
CA MET A 347 4.88 -0.38 10.35
C MET A 347 5.32 0.95 9.72
N THR A 348 4.73 1.30 8.56
CA THR A 348 5.01 2.56 7.86
C THR A 348 4.35 3.77 8.52
N SER A 349 3.29 3.58 9.31
CA SER A 349 2.53 4.62 10.03
C SER A 349 3.03 4.97 11.42
N THR A 350 4.18 4.46 11.85
CA THR A 350 4.85 4.86 13.12
C THR A 350 5.31 6.34 13.11
N PHE A 351 4.55 7.18 12.41
CA PHE A 351 4.77 8.53 11.97
C PHE A 351 3.38 9.28 11.92
N ASP A 352 2.90 9.98 12.97
CA ASP A 352 1.66 10.81 13.17
C ASP A 352 0.26 10.19 13.26
N HIS A 353 -0.61 10.90 14.02
CA HIS A 353 -1.88 11.54 13.59
C HIS A 353 -2.51 12.41 14.71
N LYS A 354 -3.58 13.14 14.33
CA LYS A 354 -4.49 14.11 15.02
C LYS A 354 -4.95 13.77 16.46
N PRO A 355 -5.55 14.74 17.22
CA PRO A 355 -6.06 14.55 18.59
C PRO A 355 -6.97 13.33 18.76
N GLY A 356 -6.45 12.33 19.49
CA GLY A 356 -7.10 11.04 19.76
C GLY A 356 -6.09 9.89 19.66
N VAL A 357 -6.49 8.69 20.06
CA VAL A 357 -5.70 7.47 19.85
C VAL A 357 -6.59 6.42 19.19
N THR A 358 -6.18 5.97 18.01
CA THR A 358 -6.74 4.77 17.36
C THR A 358 -5.75 3.63 17.53
N LEU A 359 -6.22 2.48 18.01
CA LEU A 359 -5.45 1.26 18.05
C LEU A 359 -5.90 0.33 16.92
N LEU A 360 -4.95 -0.13 16.10
CA LEU A 360 -5.14 -1.22 15.16
C LEU A 360 -4.64 -2.50 15.82
N LEU A 361 -5.52 -3.50 15.95
CA LEU A 361 -5.22 -4.78 16.56
C LEU A 361 -5.46 -5.88 15.53
N ILE A 362 -4.48 -6.76 15.34
CA ILE A 362 -4.55 -7.89 14.40
C ILE A 362 -4.35 -9.17 15.19
N ASN A 363 -5.33 -10.07 15.13
CA ASN A 363 -5.24 -11.41 15.72
C ASN A 363 -4.99 -12.45 14.62
N LEU A 364 -3.74 -12.91 14.50
CA LEU A 364 -3.35 -13.96 13.56
C LEU A 364 -3.56 -15.38 14.09
N SER A 365 -3.93 -15.55 15.37
CA SER A 365 -4.27 -16.87 15.89
C SER A 365 -5.60 -17.34 15.30
N ASN A 366 -5.61 -18.56 14.78
CA ASN A 366 -6.81 -19.20 14.22
C ASN A 366 -7.70 -19.87 15.28
N SER A 367 -7.30 -19.88 16.54
CA SER A 367 -7.98 -20.63 17.61
C SER A 367 -8.04 -19.92 18.96
N THR A 368 -7.34 -18.80 19.10
CA THR A 368 -7.27 -18.04 20.36
C THR A 368 -7.99 -16.71 20.21
N SER A 369 -8.94 -16.44 21.11
CA SER A 369 -9.46 -15.09 21.34
C SER A 369 -8.61 -14.37 22.39
N PHE A 370 -8.55 -13.05 22.33
CA PHE A 370 -7.80 -12.26 23.31
C PHE A 370 -8.68 -11.24 24.01
N ASN A 371 -8.50 -11.14 25.32
CA ASN A 371 -8.99 -10.02 26.12
C ASN A 371 -7.87 -9.00 26.23
N ILE A 372 -8.05 -7.81 25.68
CA ILE A 372 -7.02 -6.78 25.65
C ILE A 372 -7.38 -5.66 26.62
N THR A 373 -6.45 -5.37 27.55
CA THR A 373 -6.53 -4.20 28.42
C THR A 373 -5.54 -3.15 27.94
N VAL A 374 -6.01 -1.91 27.78
CA VAL A 374 -5.18 -0.78 27.33
C VAL A 374 -4.83 0.10 28.52
N GLU A 375 -3.56 0.45 28.65
CA GLU A 375 -3.06 1.37 29.66
C GLU A 375 -2.32 2.55 29.04
N ASN A 376 -2.50 3.72 29.65
CA ASN A 376 -1.81 4.94 29.27
C ASN A 376 -0.55 5.13 30.11
N ASP A 377 0.61 5.17 29.46
CA ASP A 377 1.88 5.54 30.08
C ASP A 377 2.18 7.02 29.80
N MET A 378 1.79 7.86 30.75
CA MET A 378 2.04 9.31 30.72
C MET A 378 3.44 9.70 31.23
N ASN A 379 4.32 8.73 31.53
CA ASN A 379 5.67 8.98 32.02
C ASN A 379 5.71 9.92 33.26
N LEU A 380 4.64 9.90 34.07
CA LEU A 380 4.52 10.71 35.27
C LEU A 380 5.39 10.07 36.38
N TYR A 381 6.26 10.87 37.01
CA TYR A 381 7.08 10.41 38.14
C TYR A 381 6.21 9.67 39.18
N PRO A 382 6.60 8.45 39.62
CA PRO A 382 5.74 7.55 40.39
C PRO A 382 5.32 8.06 41.78
N ASP A 383 5.92 9.13 42.29
CA ASP A 383 5.69 9.61 43.67
C ASP A 383 4.44 10.48 43.87
N LYS A 384 3.61 10.72 42.85
CA LYS A 384 2.47 11.66 42.95
C LYS A 384 1.09 11.13 42.57
N MET A 385 0.93 9.87 42.17
CA MET A 385 -0.39 9.31 41.84
C MET A 385 -0.77 8.16 42.75
N THR A 386 -1.99 8.20 43.29
CA THR A 386 -2.54 7.05 44.01
C THR A 386 -2.96 5.97 43.03
N ARG A 387 -3.04 4.71 43.49
CA ARG A 387 -3.56 3.58 42.70
C ARG A 387 -4.99 3.84 42.18
N PHE A 388 -5.74 4.72 42.85
CA PHE A 388 -7.08 5.17 42.45
C PHE A 388 -7.01 6.15 41.27
N ASP A 389 -6.04 7.08 41.27
CA ASP A 389 -5.83 8.03 40.17
C ASP A 389 -5.36 7.32 38.89
N GLN A 390 -4.54 6.26 39.01
CA GLN A 390 -4.13 5.42 37.88
C GLN A 390 -5.32 4.64 37.28
N MET A 391 -6.24 4.18 38.13
CA MET A 391 -7.45 3.48 37.71
C MET A 391 -8.51 4.42 37.11
N MET A 392 -8.53 5.70 37.51
CA MET A 392 -9.40 6.72 36.92
C MET A 392 -8.83 7.34 35.64
N LEU A 393 -7.50 7.25 35.42
CA LEU A 393 -6.86 7.53 34.12
C LEU A 393 -7.03 6.39 33.12
N GLN A 394 -7.41 5.18 33.57
CA GLN A 394 -7.84 4.10 32.69
C GLN A 394 -9.24 4.44 32.16
N THR A 395 -9.25 5.01 30.96
CA THR A 395 -10.38 4.96 30.01
C THR A 395 -11.78 5.14 30.61
N SER A 396 -11.99 6.17 31.45
CA SER A 396 -13.35 6.61 31.79
C SER A 396 -13.94 7.26 30.53
N GLY A 397 -14.84 6.57 29.83
CA GLY A 397 -15.46 7.09 28.61
C GLY A 397 -16.05 5.98 27.73
N LEU A 398 -16.62 6.38 26.60
CA LEU A 398 -17.06 5.46 25.56
C LEU A 398 -15.95 5.33 24.51
N ARG A 399 -15.77 4.13 23.97
CA ARG A 399 -14.94 3.89 22.79
C ARG A 399 -15.77 3.30 21.66
N GLU A 400 -15.31 3.55 20.45
CA GLU A 400 -15.86 2.95 19.23
C GLU A 400 -14.99 1.76 18.83
N GLU A 401 -15.63 0.62 18.58
CA GLU A 401 -14.96 -0.59 18.08
C GLU A 401 -15.48 -0.94 16.68
N TYR A 402 -14.54 -1.23 15.79
CA TYR A 402 -14.79 -1.65 14.41
C TYR A 402 -14.09 -2.99 14.20
N HIS A 403 -14.80 -4.09 14.46
CA HIS A 403 -14.28 -5.45 14.30
C HIS A 403 -14.52 -5.95 12.88
N LEU A 404 -13.44 -6.29 12.20
CA LEU A 404 -13.43 -6.90 10.88
C LEU A 404 -13.18 -8.40 11.02
N THR A 405 -14.11 -9.20 10.50
CA THR A 405 -13.99 -10.65 10.48
C THR A 405 -14.32 -11.20 9.09
N PRO A 406 -13.70 -12.30 8.67
CA PRO A 406 -14.09 -12.96 7.43
C PRO A 406 -15.48 -13.59 7.57
N ASN A 407 -16.25 -13.57 6.48
CA ASN A 407 -17.52 -14.28 6.45
C ASN A 407 -17.33 -15.78 6.75
N ASP A 408 -18.20 -16.34 7.58
CA ASP A 408 -18.16 -17.73 8.08
C ASP A 408 -16.82 -18.16 8.73
N GLY A 409 -15.98 -17.21 9.14
CA GLY A 409 -14.64 -17.50 9.68
C GLY A 409 -13.62 -17.96 8.62
N ASN A 410 -13.97 -17.89 7.34
CA ASN A 410 -13.08 -18.29 6.24
C ASN A 410 -12.15 -17.13 5.85
N VAL A 411 -10.90 -17.15 6.29
CA VAL A 411 -9.91 -16.10 5.96
C VAL A 411 -9.70 -15.89 4.45
N GLN A 412 -10.02 -16.87 3.61
CA GLN A 412 -9.99 -16.73 2.14
C GLN A 412 -11.32 -16.26 1.54
N SER A 413 -12.25 -15.74 2.34
CA SER A 413 -13.47 -15.10 1.85
C SER A 413 -13.17 -13.72 1.29
N ASP A 414 -13.87 -13.37 0.21
CA ASP A 414 -13.94 -12.03 -0.38
C ASP A 414 -15.00 -11.14 0.30
N VAL A 415 -15.71 -11.64 1.31
CA VAL A 415 -16.70 -10.90 2.09
C VAL A 415 -16.15 -10.61 3.49
N VAL A 416 -16.10 -9.32 3.81
CA VAL A 416 -15.70 -8.82 5.13
C VAL A 416 -16.95 -8.41 5.91
N LEU A 417 -17.02 -8.81 7.17
CA LEU A 417 -18.04 -8.36 8.10
C LEU A 417 -17.48 -7.23 8.98
N LEU A 418 -18.21 -6.14 9.13
CA LEU A 418 -17.99 -5.12 10.17
C LEU A 418 -18.98 -5.38 11.31
N ASN A 419 -18.46 -5.66 12.50
CA ASN A 419 -19.26 -5.92 13.70
C ASN A 419 -20.34 -7.00 13.43
N GLY A 420 -19.95 -8.05 12.70
CA GLY A 420 -20.81 -9.17 12.32
C GLY A 420 -21.75 -8.92 11.12
N SER A 421 -21.78 -7.72 10.55
CA SER A 421 -22.62 -7.39 9.39
C SER A 421 -21.79 -7.29 8.10
N PRO A 422 -22.20 -7.93 6.98
CA PRO A 422 -21.48 -7.81 5.71
C PRO A 422 -21.33 -6.37 5.24
N LEU A 423 -20.11 -6.00 4.83
CA LEU A 423 -19.86 -4.74 4.14
C LEU A 423 -20.17 -4.91 2.65
N GLU A 424 -21.29 -4.34 2.23
CA GLU A 424 -21.76 -4.36 0.85
C GLU A 424 -22.14 -2.95 0.40
N LEU A 425 -21.95 -2.67 -0.89
CA LEU A 425 -22.45 -1.42 -1.47
C LEU A 425 -23.97 -1.36 -1.34
N THR A 426 -24.50 -0.14 -1.19
CA THR A 426 -25.96 0.06 -1.23
C THR A 426 -26.52 -0.32 -2.60
N CYS A 427 -27.85 -0.42 -2.72
CA CYS A 427 -28.51 -0.67 -4.02
C CYS A 427 -28.18 0.40 -5.08
N ASP A 428 -27.79 1.60 -4.65
CA ASP A 428 -27.37 2.71 -5.52
C ASP A 428 -25.86 2.70 -5.82
N GLY A 429 -25.12 1.72 -5.29
CA GLY A 429 -23.67 1.59 -5.43
C GLY A 429 -22.87 2.55 -4.54
N ASP A 430 -23.47 3.07 -3.47
CA ASP A 430 -22.78 3.91 -2.48
C ASP A 430 -22.01 3.05 -1.47
N ILE A 431 -20.96 3.63 -0.90
CA ILE A 431 -20.22 3.04 0.22
C ILE A 431 -21.16 3.06 1.44
N PRO A 432 -21.34 1.93 2.14
CA PRO A 432 -22.21 1.87 3.32
C PRO A 432 -21.62 2.66 4.49
N ASP A 433 -22.47 3.07 5.42
CA ASP A 433 -22.03 3.65 6.69
C ASP A 433 -21.23 2.61 7.49
N LEU A 434 -20.04 3.00 7.97
CA LEU A 434 -19.22 2.19 8.86
C LEU A 434 -19.68 2.41 10.30
N VAL A 435 -20.62 1.59 10.77
CA VAL A 435 -21.24 1.77 12.09
C VAL A 435 -20.40 1.08 13.18
N PRO A 436 -19.88 1.82 14.19
CA PRO A 436 -19.13 1.23 15.30
C PRO A 436 -20.04 0.54 16.31
N GLU A 437 -19.44 -0.39 17.07
CA GLU A 437 -19.96 -0.76 18.38
C GLU A 437 -19.50 0.25 19.44
N ILE A 438 -20.43 0.72 20.26
CA ILE A 438 -20.13 1.65 21.35
C ILE A 438 -19.96 0.86 22.64
N VAL A 439 -18.75 0.87 23.19
CA VAL A 439 -18.36 0.05 24.33
C VAL A 439 -17.85 0.93 25.47
N ASP A 440 -18.09 0.51 26.71
CA ASP A 440 -17.51 1.14 27.90
C ASP A 440 -15.98 0.96 27.89
N GLY A 441 -15.26 2.08 27.94
CA GLY A 441 -13.81 2.15 27.88
C GLY A 441 -13.10 1.32 28.97
N SER A 442 -13.76 1.03 30.09
CA SER A 442 -13.21 0.23 31.20
C SER A 442 -13.24 -1.28 30.96
N LEU A 443 -14.06 -1.76 30.01
CA LEU A 443 -14.15 -3.18 29.71
C LEU A 443 -12.97 -3.65 28.83
N PRO A 444 -12.50 -4.89 28.97
CA PRO A 444 -11.51 -5.43 28.03
C PRO A 444 -12.04 -5.43 26.59
N ILE A 445 -11.17 -5.18 25.62
CA ILE A 445 -11.47 -5.33 24.19
C ILE A 445 -11.41 -6.82 23.87
N GLN A 446 -12.43 -7.34 23.20
CA GLN A 446 -12.52 -8.76 22.81
C GLN A 446 -12.07 -8.93 21.36
N MET A 447 -10.98 -9.66 21.12
CA MET A 447 -10.51 -9.97 19.77
C MET A 447 -10.84 -11.42 19.41
N ALA A 448 -11.62 -11.63 18.36
CA ALA A 448 -11.90 -12.96 17.82
C ALA A 448 -10.66 -13.56 17.13
N PRO A 449 -10.54 -14.90 16.99
CA PRO A 449 -9.52 -15.52 16.15
C PRO A 449 -9.57 -14.99 14.70
N SER A 450 -8.43 -14.86 14.04
CA SER A 450 -8.31 -14.43 12.64
C SER A 450 -9.13 -13.17 12.32
N SER A 451 -8.98 -12.14 13.13
CA SER A 451 -9.75 -10.89 13.05
C SER A 451 -8.87 -9.65 13.16
N ILE A 452 -9.45 -8.50 12.81
CA ILE A 452 -8.81 -7.19 12.90
C ILE A 452 -9.78 -6.25 13.59
N ALA A 453 -9.28 -5.34 14.44
CA ALA A 453 -10.12 -4.31 15.02
C ALA A 453 -9.46 -2.93 14.99
N PHE A 454 -10.26 -1.91 14.68
CA PHE A 454 -9.91 -0.52 14.93
C PHE A 454 -10.64 -0.05 16.17
N ILE A 455 -9.90 0.48 17.14
CA ILE A 455 -10.44 0.94 18.42
C ILE A 455 -10.15 2.41 18.57
N ASN A 456 -11.20 3.23 18.48
CA ASN A 456 -11.10 4.68 18.61
C ASN A 456 -11.49 5.10 20.03
N ILE A 457 -10.51 5.65 20.76
CA ILE A 457 -10.70 6.12 22.14
C ILE A 457 -10.68 7.66 22.14
N LYS A 458 -11.88 8.26 22.12
CA LYS A 458 -12.05 9.72 21.92
C LYS A 458 -11.50 10.57 23.07
N ASP A 459 -11.67 10.11 24.30
CA ASP A 459 -11.26 10.84 25.51
C ASP A 459 -9.90 10.36 26.06
N PHE A 460 -9.05 9.76 25.21
CA PHE A 460 -7.75 9.27 25.62
C PHE A 460 -6.79 10.44 25.89
N GLN A 461 -6.22 10.51 27.10
CA GLN A 461 -5.26 11.54 27.45
C GLN A 461 -3.91 11.31 26.75
N ALA A 462 -3.73 11.87 25.57
CA ALA A 462 -2.47 11.85 24.84
C ALA A 462 -1.97 13.27 24.53
N PRO A 463 -1.08 13.83 25.37
CA PRO A 463 -0.48 15.14 25.13
C PRO A 463 0.22 15.27 23.77
N ALA A 464 0.76 14.18 23.22
CA ALA A 464 1.39 14.19 21.91
C ALA A 464 0.41 14.47 20.75
N CYS A 465 -0.89 14.27 20.96
CA CYS A 465 -1.92 14.50 19.95
C CYS A 465 -2.64 15.86 20.12
N ALA A 466 -2.22 16.70 21.09
CA ALA A 466 -2.91 17.93 21.47
C ALA A 466 -2.66 19.12 20.53
#